data_AF-A0A5U2FBJ6-F1
#
_entry.id   AF-A0A5U2FBJ6-F1
#
_cell.length_a   1.000
_cell.length_b   1.000
_cell.length_c   1.000
_cell.angle_alpha   90.00
_cell.angle_beta   90.00
_cell.angle_gamma   90.00
#
_symmetry.space_group_name_H-M   'P 1'
#
loop_
_entity.id
_entity.type
_entity.pdbx_description
1 polymer ?
#
loop_
_entity_poly.entity_id
_entity_poly.type
_entity_poly.pdbx_seq_one_letter_code
_entity_poly.pdbx_strand_id
1 'polypeptide(L)'
;MKNKKIRKAVKEWTTVIHQQEAEEGIVGYALFDTVKRAFVTFEDVGQGPYEAYTGNIEVAYVAVTRGEAFHTMMAMVEDNLNIKIIPLISNDLFGLSPAPGSLEKDHTER
;
A
#
# COMPACT_ATOMS: atom_id res chain seq x y z
N MET A 1 24.10 23.96 -5.54
CA MET A 1 22.78 24.64 -5.66
C MET A 1 21.66 23.77 -6.24
N LYS A 2 21.91 22.91 -7.24
CA LYS A 2 20.86 22.05 -7.86
C LYS A 2 20.15 21.10 -6.88
N ASN A 3 20.89 20.46 -5.97
CA ASN A 3 20.33 19.51 -4.98
C ASN A 3 19.38 20.16 -3.95
N LYS A 4 19.56 21.45 -3.63
CA LYS A 4 18.69 22.16 -2.67
C LYS A 4 17.29 22.42 -3.26
N LYS A 5 17.21 22.70 -4.56
CA LYS A 5 15.94 22.89 -5.27
C LYS A 5 15.16 21.58 -5.38
N ILE A 6 15.84 20.49 -5.73
CA ILE A 6 15.23 19.15 -5.81
C ILE A 6 14.68 18.74 -4.44
N ARG A 7 15.45 18.86 -3.37
CA ARG A 7 14.98 18.54 -2.01
C ARG A 7 13.77 19.37 -1.58
N LYS A 8 13.72 20.67 -1.93
CA LYS A 8 12.56 21.53 -1.62
C LYS A 8 11.31 21.07 -2.38
N ALA A 9 11.45 20.80 -3.67
CA ALA A 9 10.36 20.29 -4.49
C ALA A 9 9.84 18.97 -3.92
N VAL A 10 10.71 17.98 -3.66
CA VAL A 10 10.31 16.70 -3.05
C VAL A 10 9.52 16.92 -1.77
N LYS A 11 10.00 17.79 -0.85
CA LYS A 11 9.30 18.09 0.40
C LYS A 11 7.91 18.68 0.18
N GLU A 12 7.77 19.62 -0.76
CA GLU A 12 6.48 20.23 -1.10
C GLU A 12 5.51 19.19 -1.65
N TRP A 13 5.95 18.37 -2.60
CA TRP A 13 5.17 17.26 -3.16
C TRP A 13 4.75 16.25 -2.08
N THR A 14 5.67 15.84 -1.20
CA THR A 14 5.34 14.94 -0.09
C THR A 14 4.29 15.54 0.83
N THR A 15 4.39 16.84 1.14
CA THR A 15 3.43 17.52 2.03
C THR A 15 2.04 17.56 1.42
N VAL A 16 1.94 17.91 0.13
CA VAL A 16 0.66 17.95 -0.59
C VAL A 16 0.02 16.56 -0.65
N ILE A 17 0.81 15.52 -0.93
CA ILE A 17 0.31 14.13 -0.96
C ILE A 17 -0.23 13.72 0.41
N HIS A 18 0.50 13.98 1.50
CA HIS A 18 0.02 13.63 2.84
C HIS A 18 -1.25 14.40 3.24
N GLN A 19 -1.39 15.65 2.79
CA GLN A 19 -2.60 16.44 3.02
C GLN A 19 -3.79 15.84 2.26
N GLN A 20 -3.61 15.51 0.99
CA GLN A 20 -4.64 14.87 0.18
C GLN A 20 -5.04 13.50 0.74
N GLU A 21 -4.07 12.68 1.13
CA GLU A 21 -4.33 11.37 1.76
C GLU A 21 -5.15 11.52 3.05
N ALA A 22 -4.85 12.51 3.87
CA ALA A 22 -5.61 12.81 5.08
C ALA A 22 -7.03 13.32 4.77
N GLU A 23 -7.20 14.15 3.73
CA GLU A 23 -8.53 14.60 3.26
C GLU A 23 -9.38 13.44 2.72
N GLU A 24 -8.74 12.47 2.06
CA GLU A 24 -9.38 11.24 1.55
C GLU A 24 -9.60 10.18 2.65
N GLY A 25 -9.20 10.47 3.90
CA GLY A 25 -9.38 9.57 5.04
C GLY A 25 -8.48 8.33 5.00
N ILE A 26 -7.37 8.39 4.26
CA ILE A 26 -6.43 7.28 4.12
C ILE A 26 -5.64 7.13 5.43
N VAL A 27 -5.68 5.92 6.00
CA VAL A 27 -5.04 5.57 7.29
C VAL A 27 -3.84 4.64 7.13
N GLY A 28 -3.59 4.14 5.92
CA GLY A 28 -2.46 3.26 5.62
C GLY A 28 -2.54 2.65 4.24
N TYR A 29 -1.63 1.72 3.98
CA TYR A 29 -1.47 1.07 2.68
C TYR A 29 -1.27 -0.43 2.84
N ALA A 30 -2.09 -1.23 2.17
CA ALA A 30 -1.90 -2.67 2.08
C ALA A 30 -1.33 -3.07 0.72
N LEU A 31 -0.80 -4.29 0.66
CA LEU A 31 -0.41 -4.97 -0.57
C LEU A 31 -1.50 -5.97 -0.94
N PHE A 32 -1.96 -5.94 -2.18
CA PHE A 32 -3.05 -6.79 -2.67
C PHE A 32 -2.64 -7.53 -3.94
N ASP A 33 -2.66 -8.86 -3.89
CA ASP A 33 -2.46 -9.71 -5.04
C ASP A 33 -3.73 -9.78 -5.88
N THR A 34 -3.65 -9.26 -7.10
CA THR A 34 -4.79 -9.16 -8.02
C THR A 34 -5.20 -10.51 -8.62
N VAL A 35 -4.30 -11.49 -8.67
CA VAL A 35 -4.56 -12.83 -9.21
C VAL A 35 -5.15 -13.72 -8.12
N LYS A 36 -4.53 -13.75 -6.93
CA LYS A 36 -5.02 -14.50 -5.77
C LYS A 36 -6.24 -13.84 -5.12
N ARG A 37 -6.49 -12.56 -5.41
CA ARG A 37 -7.54 -11.72 -4.82
C ARG A 37 -7.45 -11.70 -3.28
N ALA A 38 -6.24 -11.51 -2.78
CA ALA A 38 -5.92 -11.57 -1.36
C ALA A 38 -4.89 -10.50 -0.98
N PHE A 39 -4.91 -10.08 0.28
CA PHE A 39 -3.90 -9.19 0.84
C PHE A 39 -2.63 -9.99 1.19
N VAL A 40 -1.48 -9.34 1.09
CA VAL A 40 -0.21 -9.90 1.55
C VAL A 40 -0.11 -9.72 3.06
N THR A 41 0.37 -10.75 3.75
CA THR A 41 0.85 -10.70 5.13
C THR A 41 2.21 -11.36 5.21
N PHE A 42 2.91 -11.21 6.33
CA PHE A 42 4.22 -11.82 6.54
C PHE A 42 4.20 -12.67 7.81
N GLU A 43 4.55 -13.94 7.67
CA GLU A 43 4.61 -14.90 8.77
C GLU A 43 6.07 -15.24 9.10
N ASP A 44 6.39 -15.38 10.38
CA ASP A 44 7.70 -15.88 10.80
C ASP A 44 7.66 -17.41 10.87
N VAL A 45 8.35 -18.05 9.92
CA VAL A 45 8.44 -19.51 9.82
C VAL A 45 9.80 -20.04 10.29
N GLY A 46 10.55 -19.26 11.07
CA GLY A 46 11.84 -19.66 11.65
C GLY A 46 13.03 -19.56 10.71
N GLN A 47 12.81 -19.10 9.48
CA GLN A 47 13.87 -18.74 8.50
C GLN A 47 13.82 -17.25 8.11
N GLY A 48 13.02 -16.47 8.83
CA GLY A 48 12.69 -15.09 8.49
C GLY A 48 11.24 -14.94 8.02
N PRO A 49 10.82 -13.69 7.76
CA PRO A 49 9.48 -13.40 7.29
C PRO A 49 9.27 -13.97 5.88
N TYR A 50 8.23 -14.78 5.72
CA TYR A 50 7.77 -15.32 4.44
C TYR A 50 6.43 -14.68 4.06
N GLU A 51 6.24 -14.36 2.79
CA GLU A 51 4.97 -13.83 2.32
C GLU A 51 3.86 -14.88 2.36
N ALA A 52 2.72 -14.50 2.95
CA ALA A 52 1.50 -15.28 2.96
C ALA A 52 0.34 -14.42 2.43
N TYR A 53 -0.79 -15.05 2.16
CA TYR A 53 -1.95 -14.39 1.57
C TYR A 53 -3.19 -14.60 2.43
N THR A 54 -3.92 -13.51 2.68
CA THR A 54 -5.09 -13.49 3.56
C THR A 54 -6.25 -12.74 2.89
N GLY A 55 -7.47 -13.23 3.11
CA GLY A 55 -8.68 -12.47 2.76
C GLY A 55 -9.08 -11.44 3.81
N ASN A 56 -8.47 -11.47 4.99
CA ASN A 56 -8.76 -10.59 6.10
C ASN A 56 -7.73 -9.45 6.17
N ILE A 57 -8.20 -8.22 5.97
CA ILE A 57 -7.37 -7.02 5.96
C ILE A 57 -6.77 -6.68 7.34
N GLU A 58 -7.43 -7.09 8.42
CA GLU A 58 -6.97 -6.83 9.79
C GLU A 58 -5.71 -7.64 10.16
N VAL A 59 -5.39 -8.67 9.39
CA VAL A 59 -4.17 -9.48 9.54
C VAL A 59 -3.19 -9.28 8.38
N ALA A 60 -3.51 -8.36 7.46
CA ALA A 60 -2.64 -8.02 6.35
C ALA A 60 -1.47 -7.16 6.82
N TYR A 61 -0.41 -7.13 6.01
CA TYR A 61 0.62 -6.11 6.15
C TYR A 61 0.03 -4.73 5.83
N VAL A 62 0.21 -3.78 6.76
CA VAL A 62 -0.20 -2.38 6.61
C VAL A 62 0.99 -1.48 6.82
N ALA A 63 1.34 -0.72 5.79
CA ALA A 63 2.34 0.34 5.85
C ALA A 63 1.68 1.68 6.19
N VAL A 64 2.41 2.55 6.89
CA VAL A 64 1.95 3.91 7.19
C VAL A 64 1.98 4.78 5.94
N THR A 65 2.93 4.52 5.04
CA THR A 65 3.10 5.32 3.81
C THR A 65 3.14 4.46 2.57
N ARG A 66 2.74 5.02 1.43
CA ARG A 66 2.84 4.35 0.13
C ARG A 66 4.28 3.98 -0.24
N GLY A 67 5.25 4.80 0.17
CA GLY A 67 6.67 4.55 -0.06
C GLY A 67 7.20 3.36 0.73
N GLU A 68 6.76 3.20 1.98
CA GLU A 68 7.06 2.03 2.79
C GLU A 68 6.42 0.77 2.20
N ALA A 69 5.15 0.83 1.79
CA ALA A 69 4.49 -0.29 1.08
C ALA A 69 5.27 -0.70 -0.18
N PHE A 70 5.73 0.27 -0.98
CA PHE A 70 6.52 0.01 -2.17
C PHE A 70 7.88 -0.63 -1.84
N HIS A 71 8.57 -0.12 -0.82
CA HIS A 71 9.84 -0.69 -0.39
C HIS A 71 9.68 -2.15 0.05
N THR A 72 8.69 -2.44 0.90
CA THR A 72 8.40 -3.79 1.37
C THR A 72 8.00 -4.72 0.24
N MET A 73 7.14 -4.28 -0.68
CA MET A 73 6.75 -5.05 -1.87
C MET A 73 7.96 -5.45 -2.71
N MET A 74 8.92 -4.54 -2.90
CA MET A 74 10.13 -4.82 -3.68
C MET A 74 11.15 -5.70 -2.95
N ALA A 75 11.20 -5.61 -1.62
CA ALA A 75 12.20 -6.29 -0.81
C ALA A 75 11.77 -7.68 -0.34
N MET A 76 10.47 -7.90 -0.16
CA MET A 76 9.94 -9.07 0.58
C MET A 76 8.93 -9.90 -0.20
N VAL A 77 8.50 -9.48 -1.40
CA VAL A 77 7.55 -10.26 -2.21
C VAL A 77 8.23 -10.69 -3.50
N GLU A 78 8.45 -11.99 -3.67
CA GLU A 78 9.21 -12.52 -4.82
C GLU A 78 8.51 -12.25 -6.16
N ASP A 79 7.20 -12.53 -6.25
CA ASP A 79 6.38 -12.25 -7.43
C ASP A 79 5.47 -11.03 -7.21
N ASN A 80 6.09 -9.85 -7.27
CA ASN A 80 5.38 -8.58 -7.04
C ASN A 80 4.64 -8.03 -8.27
N LEU A 81 4.70 -8.69 -9.44
CA LEU A 81 4.10 -8.19 -10.69
C LEU A 81 2.58 -8.06 -10.60
N ASN A 82 1.95 -8.92 -9.80
CA ASN A 82 0.50 -8.95 -9.62
C ASN A 82 0.05 -8.19 -8.35
N ILE A 83 0.99 -7.59 -7.61
CA ILE A 83 0.72 -6.89 -6.36
C ILE A 83 0.42 -5.42 -6.64
N LYS A 84 -0.68 -4.94 -6.08
CA LYS A 84 -1.05 -3.52 -6.04
C LYS A 84 -0.89 -2.99 -4.62
N ILE A 85 -0.36 -1.77 -4.52
CA ILE A 85 -0.41 -0.99 -3.28
C ILE A 85 -1.76 -0.28 -3.24
N ILE A 86 -2.57 -0.58 -2.24
CA ILE A 86 -3.93 -0.07 -2.11
C ILE A 86 -4.04 0.82 -0.86
N PRO A 87 -4.61 2.02 -0.98
CA PRO A 87 -4.92 2.85 0.18
C PRO A 87 -6.01 2.21 1.03
N LEU A 88 -5.88 2.34 2.34
CA LEU A 88 -6.86 1.88 3.32
C LEU A 88 -7.55 3.06 3.97
N ILE A 89 -8.84 2.93 4.21
CA ILE A 89 -9.64 3.85 5.01
C ILE A 89 -10.13 3.13 6.28
N SER A 90 -10.32 3.88 7.36
CA SER A 90 -10.96 3.38 8.57
C SER A 90 -12.46 3.61 8.47
N ASN A 91 -13.24 2.55 8.63
CA ASN A 91 -14.69 2.59 8.69
C ASN A 91 -15.18 2.17 10.08
N ASP A 92 -16.00 2.99 10.73
CA ASP A 92 -16.48 2.73 12.10
C ASP A 92 -17.30 1.43 12.24
N LEU A 93 -17.92 0.95 11.15
CA LEU A 93 -18.75 -0.25 11.15
C LEU A 93 -18.01 -1.51 10.70
N PHE A 94 -17.01 -1.35 9.83
CA PHE A 94 -16.36 -2.48 9.13
C PHE A 94 -14.86 -2.59 9.40
N GLY A 95 -14.29 -1.72 10.24
CA GLY A 95 -12.86 -1.67 10.49
C GLY A 95 -12.09 -1.11 9.31
N LEU A 96 -10.91 -1.67 9.04
CA LEU A 96 -10.11 -1.29 7.88
C LEU A 96 -10.76 -1.78 6.60
N SER A 97 -10.76 -0.94 5.57
CA SER A 97 -11.22 -1.33 4.23
C SER A 97 -10.40 -0.65 3.15
N PRO A 98 -10.26 -1.26 1.95
CA PRO A 98 -9.66 -0.58 0.82
C PRO A 98 -10.45 0.69 0.48
N ALA A 99 -9.78 1.77 0.13
CA ALA A 99 -10.47 2.98 -0.33
C ALA A 99 -11.35 2.64 -1.55
N PRO A 100 -12.55 3.23 -1.69
CA PRO A 100 -13.43 2.98 -2.83
C PRO A 100 -12.69 3.16 -4.16
N GLY A 101 -12.92 2.25 -5.11
CA GLY A 101 -12.26 2.25 -6.42
C GLY A 101 -10.81 1.74 -6.44
N SER A 102 -10.14 1.58 -5.29
CA SER A 102 -8.71 1.15 -5.25
C SER A 102 -8.47 -0.27 -5.78
N LEU A 103 -9.49 -1.12 -5.76
CA LEU A 103 -9.47 -2.49 -6.27
C LEU A 103 -10.10 -2.63 -7.66
N GLU A 104 -10.68 -1.57 -8.20
CA GLU A 104 -11.21 -1.57 -9.55
C GLU A 104 -10.03 -1.62 -10.53
N LYS A 105 -10.17 -2.41 -11.60
CA LYS A 105 -9.13 -2.50 -12.62
C LYS A 105 -8.96 -1.13 -13.27
N ASP A 106 -7.71 -0.76 -13.57
CA ASP A 106 -7.40 0.06 -14.73
C ASP A 106 -8.02 -0.65 -15.95
N HIS A 107 -9.29 -0.37 -16.24
CA HIS A 107 -9.90 -0.66 -17.52
C HIS A 107 -9.43 0.41 -18.52
N THR A 108 -8.11 0.52 -18.70
CA THR A 108 -7.55 1.03 -19.95
C THR A 108 -7.26 -0.18 -20.82
N GLU A 109 -8.33 -0.82 -21.27
CA GLU A 109 -8.27 -1.65 -22.47
C GLU A 109 -7.87 -0.73 -23.63
N ARG A 110 -6.68 -1.02 -24.17
CA ARG A 110 -6.25 -0.94 -25.57
C ARG A 110 -6.99 0.03 -26.52
#